data_AF-A0A3A4ZT40-F1
#
_entry.id   AF-A0A3A4ZT40-F1
#
_cell.length_a   1.000
_cell.length_b   1.000
_cell.length_c   1.000
_cell.angle_alpha   90.00
_cell.angle_beta   90.00
_cell.angle_gamma   90.00
#
_symmetry.space_group_name_H-M   'P 1'
#
loop_
_entity.id
_entity.type
_entity.pdbx_description
1 polymer ?
#
loop_
_entity_poly.entity_id
_entity_poly.type
_entity_poly.pdbx_seq_one_letter_code
_entity_poly.pdbx_strand_id
1 'polypeptide(L)'
;MKPSTIKVALDSGAYSFFTRNTRGKPTALQNSFYKTKEFKQYLDRYIECLHEYGDKLTMYVVLDVIRNGNETMKIQKYMESCGLHPLPVFHVGSDKKILFSILDNYEYFCLGGIATKTSTKHHYSPYIDWAFKQICDSKGFPRVRVHGLAITGTVASRWPWYSMDSITWRYDGAVGQYKIPVVKNGSLMLQTIVTSPSRVHSSKHYARMPGVVQRFIDSYLNSIPGFSVAPTFEALSNSYQLRSLVAAYGYIKFFQHYRQLWKERIGFEGFNLFFAGDPLTNPQNRDMIEQMAKFGWCKNGPIAFETFFTSFVGKGEKSKKNRRLIRKYILGDRNANNSRAILRNPGAGKRRTA
;
A
#
# COMPACT_ATOMS: atom_id res chain seq x y z
N MET A 1 26.94 -2.96 -16.07
CA MET A 1 25.70 -2.26 -15.68
C MET A 1 25.91 -1.63 -14.30
N LYS A 2 25.71 -0.31 -14.14
CA LYS A 2 25.66 0.27 -12.79
C LYS A 2 24.53 -0.43 -12.01
N PRO A 3 24.74 -0.85 -10.75
CA PRO A 3 23.65 -1.40 -9.95
C PRO A 3 22.50 -0.40 -9.94
N SER A 4 21.30 -0.87 -10.27
CA SER A 4 20.10 -0.03 -10.20
C SER A 4 19.99 0.53 -8.79
N THR A 5 20.11 1.85 -8.64
CA THR A 5 20.04 2.51 -7.34
C THR A 5 18.67 2.24 -6.72
N ILE A 6 18.67 1.66 -5.52
CA ILE A 6 17.44 1.45 -4.74
C ILE A 6 16.89 2.83 -4.42
N LYS A 7 15.62 3.08 -4.79
CA LYS A 7 14.93 4.31 -4.43
C LYS A 7 14.51 4.24 -2.97
N VAL A 8 14.93 5.22 -2.19
CA VAL A 8 14.64 5.31 -0.75
C VAL A 8 13.74 6.50 -0.50
N ALA A 9 12.70 6.31 0.31
CA ALA A 9 11.87 7.36 0.83
C ALA A 9 11.97 7.38 2.35
N LEU A 10 11.99 8.56 2.95
CA LEU A 10 12.12 8.74 4.38
C LEU A 10 10.87 9.40 4.94
N ASP A 11 10.14 8.69 5.80
CA ASP A 11 9.17 9.36 6.66
C ASP A 11 9.89 10.16 7.76
N SER A 12 9.17 11.07 8.41
CA SER A 12 9.74 11.90 9.47
C SER A 12 9.79 11.21 10.84
N GLY A 13 9.33 9.96 10.95
CA GLY A 13 9.19 9.27 12.22
C GLY A 13 8.18 9.88 13.19
N ALA A 14 7.41 10.91 12.79
CA ALA A 14 6.51 11.69 13.65
C ALA A 14 5.57 10.82 14.50
N TYR A 15 4.89 9.86 13.86
CA TYR A 15 3.94 8.97 14.53
C TYR A 15 4.62 8.09 15.59
N SER A 16 5.78 7.51 15.26
CA SER A 16 6.55 6.66 16.17
C SER A 16 7.10 7.47 17.33
N PHE A 17 7.67 8.64 17.06
CA PHE A 17 8.20 9.57 18.05
C PHE A 17 7.10 10.07 18.99
N PHE A 18 5.96 10.52 18.45
CA PHE A 18 4.80 10.93 19.24
C PHE A 18 4.26 9.79 20.11
N THR A 19 4.06 8.60 19.54
CA THR A 19 3.51 7.46 20.28
C THR A 19 4.42 7.07 21.43
N ARG A 20 5.73 6.97 21.20
CA ARG A 20 6.72 6.63 22.23
C ARG A 20 6.71 7.63 23.39
N ASN A 21 6.58 8.92 23.10
CA ASN A 21 6.72 9.98 24.11
C ASN A 21 5.41 10.37 24.80
N THR A 22 4.26 10.00 24.23
CA THR A 22 2.96 10.49 24.72
C THR A 22 1.98 9.39 25.10
N ARG A 23 2.28 8.11 24.81
CA ARG A 23 1.44 6.98 25.20
C ARG A 23 1.23 6.95 26.71
N GLY A 24 -0.03 6.85 27.13
CA GLY A 24 -0.44 6.84 28.53
C GLY A 24 -0.45 8.22 29.21
N LYS A 25 -0.04 9.29 28.51
CA LYS A 25 -0.12 10.66 29.04
C LYS A 25 -1.50 11.28 28.81
N PRO A 26 -1.93 12.25 29.64
CA PRO A 26 -3.15 13.03 29.43
C PRO A 26 -3.24 13.69 28.04
N THR A 27 -4.46 13.83 27.52
CA THR A 27 -4.73 14.43 26.20
C THR A 27 -4.15 15.83 26.04
N ALA A 28 -4.17 16.65 27.10
CA ALA A 28 -3.58 17.98 27.07
C ALA A 28 -2.07 17.94 26.76
N LEU A 29 -1.33 17.04 27.42
CA LEU A 29 0.11 16.85 27.19
C LEU A 29 0.40 16.24 25.81
N GLN A 30 -0.46 15.34 25.33
CA GLN A 30 -0.37 14.84 23.96
C GLN A 30 -0.50 16.00 22.95
N ASN A 31 -1.52 16.84 23.12
CA ASN A 31 -1.82 17.95 22.22
C ASN A 31 -0.76 19.06 22.25
N SER A 32 0.02 19.18 23.33
CA SER A 32 1.09 20.18 23.47
C SER A 32 2.50 19.61 23.30
N PHE A 33 2.65 18.32 22.96
CA PHE A 33 3.96 17.66 22.89
C PHE A 33 4.93 18.35 21.91
N TYR A 34 4.42 18.93 20.82
CA TYR A 34 5.24 19.65 19.85
C TYR A 34 5.94 20.90 20.41
N LYS A 35 5.52 21.38 21.60
CA LYS A 35 6.12 22.53 22.28
C LYS A 35 7.30 22.15 23.19
N THR A 36 7.58 20.86 23.38
CA THR A 36 8.62 20.45 24.32
C THR A 36 10.02 20.55 23.73
N LYS A 37 11.04 20.62 24.60
CA LYS A 37 12.44 20.64 24.20
C LYS A 37 12.81 19.38 23.41
N GLU A 38 12.24 18.24 23.78
CA GLU A 38 12.50 16.95 23.12
C GLU A 38 11.99 16.95 21.68
N PHE A 39 10.83 17.55 21.42
CA PHE A 39 10.32 17.69 20.05
C PHE A 39 11.20 18.60 19.21
N LYS A 40 11.59 19.76 19.76
CA LYS A 40 12.52 20.67 19.07
C LYS A 40 13.84 19.98 18.73
N GLN A 41 14.46 19.29 19.70
CA GLN A 41 15.69 18.54 19.48
C GLN A 41 15.54 17.43 18.42
N TYR A 42 14.35 16.82 18.31
CA TYR A 42 14.09 15.84 17.26
C TYR A 42 14.00 16.50 15.88
N LEU A 43 13.31 17.65 15.78
CA LEU A 43 13.23 18.44 14.56
C LEU A 43 14.63 18.90 14.10
N ASP A 44 15.43 19.43 15.01
CA ASP A 44 16.80 19.90 14.71
C ASP A 44 17.65 18.75 14.14
N ARG A 45 17.66 17.58 14.79
CA ARG A 45 18.37 16.39 14.28
C ARG A 45 17.81 15.86 12.95
N TYR A 46 16.50 15.98 12.75
CA TYR A 46 15.88 15.55 11.50
C TYR A 46 16.33 16.46 10.35
N ILE A 47 16.39 17.78 10.58
CA ILE A 47 16.92 18.76 9.63
C ILE A 47 18.40 18.48 9.33
N GLU A 48 19.23 18.26 10.34
CA GLU A 48 20.65 17.88 10.18
C GLU A 48 20.81 16.63 9.30
N CYS A 49 20.03 15.58 9.58
CA CYS A 49 20.03 14.35 8.80
C CYS A 49 19.62 14.58 7.34
N LEU A 50 18.63 15.45 7.09
CA LEU A 50 18.20 15.78 5.73
C LEU A 50 19.22 16.63 4.98
N HIS A 51 19.99 17.47 5.65
CA HIS A 51 21.12 18.16 5.02
C HIS A 51 22.23 17.20 4.62
N GLU A 52 22.50 16.17 5.42
CA GLU A 52 23.58 15.21 5.17
C GLU A 52 23.22 14.13 4.13
N TYR A 53 21.95 13.73 4.07
CA TYR A 53 21.50 12.58 3.28
C TYR A 53 20.33 12.84 2.34
N GLY A 54 19.70 14.02 2.39
CA GLY A 54 18.45 14.31 1.67
C GLY A 54 18.57 14.20 0.14
N ASP A 55 19.75 14.50 -0.41
CA ASP A 55 20.09 14.38 -1.83
C ASP A 55 20.09 12.92 -2.33
N LYS A 56 20.31 11.96 -1.43
CA LYS A 56 20.27 10.51 -1.71
C LYS A 56 18.86 9.94 -1.64
N LEU A 57 17.88 10.70 -1.14
CA LEU A 57 16.50 10.28 -0.98
C LEU A 57 15.68 10.61 -2.23
N THR A 58 14.80 9.70 -2.60
CA THR A 58 13.78 9.95 -3.65
C THR A 58 12.71 10.93 -3.17
N MET A 59 12.41 10.91 -1.87
CA MET A 59 11.53 11.87 -1.21
C MET A 59 11.71 11.77 0.32
N TYR A 60 11.40 12.86 1.01
CA TYR A 60 11.28 12.90 2.46
C TYR A 60 10.06 13.73 2.86
N VAL A 61 9.48 13.41 4.02
CA VAL A 61 8.19 13.96 4.48
C VAL A 61 8.43 14.96 5.61
N VAL A 62 7.61 16.00 5.72
CA VAL A 62 7.70 16.94 6.85
C VAL A 62 7.52 16.22 8.19
N LEU A 63 8.21 16.70 9.23
CA LEU A 63 7.90 16.32 10.60
C LEU A 63 6.56 16.94 11.01
N ASP A 64 5.49 16.15 10.93
CA ASP A 64 4.16 16.64 11.23
C ASP A 64 3.83 16.63 12.72
N VAL A 65 2.96 17.56 13.11
CA VAL A 65 2.37 17.56 14.45
C VAL A 65 1.09 16.74 14.40
N ILE A 66 1.15 15.55 15.01
CA ILE A 66 0.02 14.63 15.08
C ILE A 66 -1.25 15.34 15.59
N ARG A 67 -2.32 15.29 14.79
CA ARG A 67 -3.64 15.95 15.02
C ARG A 67 -3.62 17.48 14.96
N ASN A 68 -2.57 18.11 14.44
CA ASN A 68 -2.50 19.56 14.29
C ASN A 68 -1.90 19.97 12.93
N GLY A 69 -2.77 20.11 11.93
CA GLY A 69 -2.36 20.51 10.58
C GLY A 69 -1.78 21.92 10.50
N ASN A 70 -2.24 22.86 11.34
CA ASN A 70 -1.73 24.24 11.33
C ASN A 70 -0.27 24.29 11.82
N GLU A 71 0.04 23.61 12.92
CA GLU A 71 1.42 23.52 13.41
C GLU A 71 2.31 22.71 12.45
N THR A 72 1.75 21.69 11.79
CA THR A 72 2.45 20.97 10.71
C THR A 72 2.86 21.92 9.57
N MET A 73 1.97 22.84 9.15
CA MET A 73 2.31 23.82 8.12
C MET A 73 3.35 24.86 8.58
N LYS A 74 3.39 25.19 9.88
CA LYS A 74 4.47 26.03 10.43
C LYS A 74 5.82 25.31 10.37
N ILE A 75 5.86 24.02 10.71
CA ILE A 75 7.08 23.21 10.59
C ILE A 75 7.49 23.08 9.13
N GLN A 76 6.54 22.87 8.20
CA GLN A 76 6.82 22.87 6.76
C GLN A 76 7.56 24.13 6.33
N LYS A 77 7.04 25.32 6.68
CA LYS A 77 7.67 26.60 6.34
C LYS A 77 9.00 26.83 7.05
N TYR A 78 9.14 26.35 8.28
CA TYR A 78 10.41 26.41 8.99
C TYR A 78 11.49 25.56 8.29
N MET A 79 11.19 24.30 7.97
CA MET A 79 12.12 23.43 7.25
C MET A 79 12.48 24.02 5.87
N GLU A 80 11.52 24.63 5.16
CA GLU A 80 11.77 25.36 3.91
C GLU A 80 12.71 26.55 4.11
N SER A 81 12.59 27.30 5.20
CA SER A 81 13.51 28.39 5.53
C SER A 81 14.94 27.92 5.82
N CYS A 82 15.12 26.64 6.15
CA CYS A 82 16.43 25.99 6.29
C CYS A 82 16.98 25.49 4.94
N GLY A 83 16.29 25.71 3.82
CA GLY A 83 16.72 25.26 2.49
C GLY A 83 16.34 23.81 2.17
N LEU A 84 15.40 23.22 2.92
CA LEU A 84 14.85 21.89 2.64
C LEU A 84 13.53 21.98 1.86
N HIS A 85 13.12 20.88 1.22
CA HIS A 85 11.87 20.79 0.47
C HIS A 85 11.09 19.50 0.82
N PRO A 86 10.67 19.33 2.09
CA PRO A 86 9.94 18.14 2.50
C PRO A 86 8.55 18.10 1.86
N LEU A 87 8.03 16.90 1.59
CA LEU A 87 6.64 16.75 1.15
C LEU A 87 5.69 17.17 2.29
N PRO A 88 4.76 18.12 2.06
CA PRO A 88 3.78 18.48 3.07
C PRO A 88 2.78 17.35 3.27
N VAL A 89 2.19 17.27 4.47
CA VAL A 89 1.20 16.23 4.80
C VAL A 89 -0.16 16.87 5.09
N PHE A 90 -1.17 16.44 4.34
CA PHE A 90 -2.56 16.72 4.62
C PHE A 90 -3.23 15.53 5.33
N HIS A 91 -3.68 15.73 6.56
CA HIS A 91 -4.30 14.67 7.36
C HIS A 91 -5.82 14.68 7.25
N VAL A 92 -6.43 13.49 7.28
CA VAL A 92 -7.87 13.33 7.51
C VAL A 92 -8.29 14.10 8.76
N GLY A 93 -9.29 14.97 8.61
CA GLY A 93 -9.81 15.82 9.68
C GLY A 93 -9.13 17.19 9.82
N SER A 94 -8.11 17.49 9.01
CA SER A 94 -7.50 18.83 8.97
C SER A 94 -8.46 19.87 8.39
N ASP A 95 -8.22 21.15 8.71
CA ASP A 95 -8.90 22.28 8.06
C ASP A 95 -8.71 22.19 6.54
N LYS A 96 -9.81 22.33 5.79
CA LYS A 96 -9.84 22.29 4.33
C LYS A 96 -8.95 23.36 3.70
N LYS A 97 -8.76 24.51 4.38
CA LYS A 97 -7.86 25.59 3.92
C LYS A 97 -6.42 25.11 3.75
N ILE A 98 -5.98 24.14 4.55
CA ILE A 98 -4.64 23.56 4.45
C ILE A 98 -4.50 22.82 3.11
N LEU A 99 -5.51 22.05 2.69
CA LEU A 99 -5.46 21.38 1.39
C LEU A 99 -5.34 22.40 0.26
N PHE A 100 -6.13 23.47 0.27
CA PHE A 100 -6.04 24.49 -0.77
C PHE A 100 -4.66 25.17 -0.79
N SER A 101 -4.12 25.54 0.37
CA SER A 101 -2.75 26.05 0.47
C SER A 101 -1.73 25.05 -0.09
N ILE A 102 -1.89 23.74 0.14
CA ILE A 102 -1.01 22.74 -0.44
C ILE A 102 -1.16 22.68 -1.97
N LEU A 103 -2.39 22.69 -2.49
CA LEU A 103 -2.66 22.63 -3.93
C LEU A 103 -2.11 23.84 -4.69
N ASP A 104 -2.04 25.01 -4.03
CA ASP A 104 -1.55 26.24 -4.64
C ASP A 104 -0.01 26.33 -4.64
N ASN A 105 0.67 25.58 -3.76
CA ASN A 105 2.12 25.77 -3.51
C ASN A 105 2.99 24.54 -3.75
N TYR A 106 2.39 23.34 -3.94
CA TYR A 106 3.15 22.10 -4.04
C TYR A 106 2.63 21.19 -5.15
N GLU A 107 3.54 20.64 -5.94
CA GLU A 107 3.23 19.68 -7.01
C GLU A 107 3.13 18.23 -6.50
N TYR A 108 3.52 17.99 -5.26
CA TYR A 108 3.54 16.67 -4.65
C TYR A 108 3.39 16.79 -3.14
N PHE A 109 2.43 16.04 -2.57
CA PHE A 109 2.19 16.03 -1.13
C PHE A 109 1.72 14.66 -0.64
N CYS A 110 1.74 14.47 0.67
CA CYS A 110 1.27 13.28 1.35
C CYS A 110 -0.16 13.44 1.86
N LEU A 111 -0.99 12.41 1.70
CA LEU A 111 -2.29 12.32 2.35
C LEU A 111 -2.23 11.25 3.44
N GLY A 112 -2.38 11.68 4.70
CA GLY A 112 -2.21 10.88 5.91
C GLY A 112 -3.45 10.78 6.79
N GLY A 113 -3.35 10.07 7.92
CA GLY A 113 -4.45 9.93 8.89
C GLY A 113 -5.52 8.88 8.53
N ILE A 114 -5.24 8.01 7.55
CA ILE A 114 -6.17 6.98 7.07
C ILE A 114 -6.01 5.65 7.83
N ALA A 115 -4.79 5.31 8.25
CA ALA A 115 -4.44 4.04 8.88
C ALA A 115 -4.35 4.14 10.41
N THR A 116 -5.29 4.84 11.06
CA THR A 116 -5.32 4.96 12.53
C THR A 116 -6.24 3.91 13.15
N LYS A 117 -6.00 3.51 14.41
CA LYS A 117 -6.84 2.52 15.11
C LYS A 117 -8.31 2.94 15.24
N THR A 118 -8.59 4.23 15.17
CA THR A 118 -9.92 4.83 15.35
C THR A 118 -10.60 5.20 14.02
N SER A 119 -9.88 5.18 12.90
CA SER A 119 -10.43 5.50 11.58
C SER A 119 -11.08 4.26 10.95
N THR A 120 -12.41 4.27 10.83
CA THR A 120 -13.15 3.26 10.08
C THR A 120 -13.18 3.63 8.59
N LYS A 121 -13.42 2.65 7.71
CA LYS A 121 -13.62 2.90 6.28
C LYS A 121 -14.70 3.93 6.00
N HIS A 122 -15.75 3.94 6.83
CA HIS A 122 -16.84 4.92 6.76
C HIS A 122 -16.39 6.34 7.10
N HIS A 123 -15.36 6.50 7.93
CA HIS A 123 -14.84 7.81 8.31
C HIS A 123 -13.86 8.37 7.26
N TYR A 124 -12.87 7.58 6.82
CA TYR A 124 -11.85 8.10 5.92
C TYR A 124 -12.31 8.16 4.44
N SER A 125 -13.16 7.24 3.97
CA SER A 125 -13.49 7.19 2.52
C SER A 125 -14.17 8.47 2.03
N PRO A 126 -15.19 9.03 2.71
CA PRO A 126 -15.81 10.29 2.30
C PRO A 126 -14.83 11.46 2.29
N TYR A 127 -13.86 11.45 3.21
CA TYR A 127 -12.83 12.50 3.30
C TYR A 127 -11.85 12.40 2.12
N ILE A 128 -11.40 11.19 1.78
CA ILE A 128 -10.55 10.96 0.61
C ILE A 128 -11.32 11.29 -0.68
N ASP A 129 -12.60 10.93 -0.78
CA ASP A 129 -13.46 11.33 -1.90
C ASP A 129 -13.53 12.84 -2.05
N TRP A 130 -13.75 13.56 -0.95
CA TRP A 130 -13.76 15.03 -0.95
C TRP A 130 -12.40 15.59 -1.38
N ALA A 131 -11.29 15.07 -0.84
CA ALA A 131 -9.94 15.53 -1.17
C ALA A 131 -9.63 15.32 -2.65
N PHE A 132 -9.86 14.11 -3.19
CA PHE A 132 -9.64 13.84 -4.61
C PHE A 132 -10.59 14.62 -5.53
N LYS A 133 -11.77 15.03 -5.06
CA LYS A 133 -12.62 15.98 -5.80
C LYS A 133 -11.97 17.37 -5.94
N GLN A 134 -11.13 17.79 -5.00
CA GLN A 134 -10.39 19.06 -5.09
C GLN A 134 -9.08 18.89 -5.89
N ILE A 135 -8.44 17.72 -5.77
CA ILE A 135 -7.15 17.42 -6.41
C ILE A 135 -7.31 17.18 -7.92
N CYS A 136 -8.38 16.51 -8.32
CA CYS A 136 -8.62 16.12 -9.70
C CYS A 136 -9.33 17.21 -10.50
N ASP A 137 -9.01 17.29 -11.79
CA ASP A 137 -9.77 18.05 -12.77
C ASP A 137 -11.14 17.41 -13.08
N SER A 138 -11.89 18.01 -14.01
CA SER A 138 -13.21 17.51 -14.43
C SER A 138 -13.20 16.12 -15.09
N LYS A 139 -12.02 15.65 -15.56
CA LYS A 139 -11.82 14.32 -16.15
C LYS A 139 -11.37 13.29 -15.10
N GLY A 140 -11.10 13.72 -13.86
CA GLY A 140 -10.58 12.87 -12.80
C GLY A 140 -9.05 12.76 -12.80
N PHE A 141 -8.34 13.56 -13.60
CA PHE A 141 -6.89 13.58 -13.64
C PHE A 141 -6.35 14.44 -12.48
N PRO A 142 -5.46 13.91 -11.62
CA PRO A 142 -4.93 14.67 -10.49
C PRO A 142 -3.99 15.79 -10.97
N ARG A 143 -4.27 17.03 -10.56
CA ARG A 143 -3.46 18.22 -10.90
C ARG A 143 -2.11 18.24 -10.19
N VAL A 144 -2.01 17.55 -9.06
CA VAL A 144 -0.79 17.40 -8.26
C VAL A 144 -0.62 15.94 -7.89
N ARG A 145 0.63 15.53 -7.66
CA ARG A 145 0.95 14.17 -7.23
C ARG A 145 0.54 13.98 -5.77
N VAL A 146 0.07 12.78 -5.44
CA VAL A 146 -0.36 12.43 -4.08
C VAL A 146 0.32 11.15 -3.63
N HIS A 147 1.04 11.22 -2.51
CA HIS A 147 1.58 10.07 -1.79
C HIS A 147 0.59 9.62 -0.71
N GLY A 148 0.15 8.37 -0.76
CA GLY A 148 -0.72 7.82 0.28
C GLY A 148 0.08 7.20 1.42
N LEU A 149 0.03 7.80 2.62
CA LEU A 149 0.72 7.29 3.81
C LEU A 149 0.02 6.06 4.39
N ALA A 150 0.74 4.94 4.50
CA ALA A 150 0.24 3.67 5.02
C ALA A 150 -1.02 3.13 4.28
N ILE A 151 -1.06 3.27 2.96
CA ILE A 151 -2.20 2.89 2.12
C ILE A 151 -2.00 1.52 1.47
N THR A 152 -2.97 0.63 1.63
CA THR A 152 -2.98 -0.69 0.96
C THR A 152 -4.36 -1.14 0.50
N GLY A 153 -4.36 -2.21 -0.29
CA GLY A 153 -5.56 -2.97 -0.63
C GLY A 153 -6.61 -2.13 -1.35
N THR A 154 -7.87 -2.29 -0.96
CA THR A 154 -9.01 -1.69 -1.69
C THR A 154 -9.10 -0.17 -1.60
N VAL A 155 -8.33 0.47 -0.70
CA VAL A 155 -8.25 1.93 -0.64
C VAL A 155 -7.37 2.43 -1.79
N ALA A 156 -6.23 1.76 -2.03
CA ALA A 156 -5.32 2.10 -3.13
C ALA A 156 -6.01 2.01 -4.50
N SER A 157 -6.95 1.09 -4.71
CA SER A 157 -7.58 0.89 -6.01
C SER A 157 -8.55 1.99 -6.46
N ARG A 158 -9.03 2.82 -5.53
CA ARG A 158 -10.20 3.68 -5.77
C ARG A 158 -9.87 5.10 -6.25
N TRP A 159 -8.65 5.58 -5.98
CA TRP A 159 -8.23 6.94 -6.32
C TRP A 159 -6.89 6.94 -7.10
N PRO A 160 -6.62 7.96 -7.93
CA PRO A 160 -5.41 8.04 -8.76
C PRO A 160 -4.18 8.48 -7.94
N TRP A 161 -3.69 7.58 -7.08
CA TRP A 161 -2.50 7.83 -6.28
C TRP A 161 -1.23 7.86 -7.13
N TYR A 162 -0.36 8.85 -6.93
CA TYR A 162 0.95 8.87 -7.60
C TYR A 162 1.89 7.83 -7.01
N SER A 163 1.90 7.71 -5.68
CA SER A 163 2.68 6.72 -4.96
C SER A 163 2.05 6.41 -3.61
N MET A 164 2.40 5.29 -2.99
CA MET A 164 1.91 4.87 -1.67
C MET A 164 2.99 4.07 -0.96
N ASP A 165 2.98 4.08 0.37
CA ASP A 165 3.78 3.17 1.18
C ASP A 165 2.90 2.29 2.07
N SER A 166 3.45 1.13 2.47
CA SER A 166 2.89 0.40 3.61
C SER A 166 3.83 -0.67 4.15
N ILE A 167 3.68 -0.95 5.45
CA ILE A 167 4.32 -2.07 6.14
C ILE A 167 3.49 -3.38 6.09
N THR A 168 2.31 -3.35 5.47
CA THR A 168 1.34 -4.46 5.56
C THR A 168 1.90 -5.76 5.01
N TRP A 169 2.75 -5.71 3.98
CA TRP A 169 3.45 -6.88 3.42
C TRP A 169 4.22 -7.69 4.47
N ARG A 170 4.88 -7.00 5.41
CA ARG A 170 5.60 -7.60 6.53
C ARG A 170 4.67 -8.00 7.66
N TYR A 171 3.72 -7.14 8.00
CA TYR A 171 2.75 -7.41 9.06
C TYR A 171 1.97 -8.70 8.78
N ASP A 172 1.52 -8.89 7.53
CA ASP A 172 0.83 -10.11 7.10
C ASP A 172 1.70 -11.35 7.42
N GLY A 173 2.97 -11.34 7.00
CA GLY A 173 3.89 -12.44 7.28
C GLY A 173 4.06 -12.72 8.77
N ALA A 174 4.29 -11.66 9.57
CA ALA A 174 4.46 -11.75 11.01
C ALA A 174 3.23 -12.33 11.73
N VAL A 175 2.01 -12.01 11.29
CA VAL A 175 0.77 -12.57 11.87
C VAL A 175 0.32 -13.90 11.25
N GLY A 176 1.22 -14.57 10.52
CA GLY A 176 1.00 -15.94 10.08
C GLY A 176 0.20 -16.08 8.78
N GLN A 177 0.16 -15.03 7.96
CA GLN A 177 -0.59 -15.02 6.71
C GLN A 177 0.20 -14.37 5.57
N TYR A 178 -0.31 -14.49 4.36
CA TYR A 178 0.14 -13.70 3.21
C TYR A 178 -1.07 -13.38 2.33
N LYS A 179 -0.89 -12.49 1.36
CA LYS A 179 -1.94 -12.14 0.41
C LYS A 179 -1.56 -12.51 -1.01
N ILE A 180 -2.53 -13.06 -1.72
CA ILE A 180 -2.40 -13.35 -3.15
C ILE A 180 -3.43 -12.57 -3.94
N PRO A 181 -3.11 -12.14 -5.16
CA PRO A 181 -4.07 -11.55 -6.08
C PRO A 181 -5.12 -12.57 -6.54
N VAL A 182 -6.38 -12.16 -6.52
CA VAL A 182 -7.54 -12.90 -7.04
C VAL A 182 -8.48 -11.93 -7.75
N VAL A 183 -9.24 -12.40 -8.75
CA VAL A 183 -10.20 -11.54 -9.45
C VAL A 183 -11.59 -11.73 -8.89
N LYS A 184 -12.09 -10.85 -8.01
CA LYS A 184 -13.47 -10.95 -7.50
C LYS A 184 -14.39 -9.96 -8.19
N ASN A 185 -15.50 -10.45 -8.73
CA ASN A 185 -16.52 -9.64 -9.40
C ASN A 185 -15.95 -8.77 -10.53
N GLY A 186 -14.93 -9.27 -11.24
CA GLY A 186 -14.27 -8.57 -12.34
C GLY A 186 -13.19 -7.57 -11.92
N SER A 187 -12.86 -7.47 -10.63
CA SER A 187 -11.80 -6.59 -10.11
C SER A 187 -10.70 -7.38 -9.43
N LEU A 188 -9.45 -6.97 -9.62
CA LEU A 188 -8.34 -7.56 -8.88
C LEU A 188 -8.40 -7.14 -7.40
N MET A 189 -8.33 -8.14 -6.53
CA MET A 189 -8.40 -8.04 -5.08
C MET A 189 -7.28 -8.85 -4.45
N LEU A 190 -7.00 -8.59 -3.18
CA LEU A 190 -6.04 -9.38 -2.40
C LEU A 190 -6.79 -10.32 -1.46
N GLN A 191 -6.58 -11.62 -1.63
CA GLN A 191 -7.11 -12.68 -0.77
C GLN A 191 -6.06 -13.07 0.28
N THR A 192 -6.47 -13.03 1.55
CA THR A 192 -5.64 -13.55 2.65
C THR A 192 -5.63 -15.07 2.64
N ILE A 193 -4.43 -15.64 2.71
CA ILE A 193 -4.15 -17.06 2.95
C ILE A 193 -3.43 -17.16 4.29
N VAL A 194 -3.93 -17.99 5.20
CA VAL A 194 -3.32 -18.24 6.51
C VAL A 194 -2.56 -19.56 6.44
N THR A 195 -1.33 -19.59 6.94
CA THR A 195 -0.50 -20.81 7.01
C THR A 195 0.10 -21.07 8.38
N SER A 196 0.02 -20.11 9.32
CA SER A 196 0.52 -20.36 10.66
C SER A 196 -0.24 -21.50 11.36
N PRO A 197 0.47 -22.49 11.93
CA PRO A 197 -0.15 -23.59 12.67
C PRO A 197 -1.06 -23.13 13.81
N SER A 198 -0.68 -22.04 14.49
CA SER A 198 -1.48 -21.43 15.58
C SER A 198 -2.85 -20.92 15.13
N ARG A 199 -3.11 -20.83 13.82
CA ARG A 199 -4.36 -20.36 13.22
C ARG A 199 -5.02 -21.42 12.34
N VAL A 200 -4.74 -22.71 12.60
CA VAL A 200 -5.28 -23.84 11.83
C VAL A 200 -6.82 -23.83 11.74
N HIS A 201 -7.51 -23.33 12.77
CA HIS A 201 -8.98 -23.24 12.79
C HIS A 201 -9.56 -22.17 11.86
N SER A 202 -8.72 -21.27 11.30
CA SER A 202 -9.20 -20.23 10.40
C SER A 202 -9.82 -20.83 9.14
N SER A 203 -11.00 -20.34 8.74
CA SER A 203 -11.59 -20.68 7.43
C SER A 203 -10.74 -20.23 6.23
N LYS A 204 -9.76 -19.36 6.47
CA LYS A 204 -8.76 -18.90 5.50
C LYS A 204 -7.45 -19.68 5.59
N HIS A 205 -7.38 -20.73 6.42
CA HIS A 205 -6.20 -21.57 6.54
C HIS A 205 -6.05 -22.43 5.29
N TYR A 206 -4.85 -22.48 4.72
CA TYR A 206 -4.54 -23.22 3.49
C TYR A 206 -5.05 -24.66 3.54
N ALA A 207 -4.72 -25.40 4.62
CA ALA A 207 -5.13 -26.79 4.81
C ALA A 207 -6.65 -27.00 4.87
N ARG A 208 -7.45 -25.96 5.15
CA ARG A 208 -8.92 -26.02 5.18
C ARG A 208 -9.57 -25.57 3.88
N MET A 209 -8.78 -25.06 2.93
CA MET A 209 -9.31 -24.67 1.62
C MET A 209 -9.58 -25.91 0.75
N PRO A 210 -10.57 -25.87 -0.15
CA PRO A 210 -10.81 -26.97 -1.06
C PRO A 210 -9.60 -27.26 -1.95
N GLY A 211 -9.36 -28.53 -2.30
CA GLY A 211 -8.18 -28.94 -3.07
C GLY A 211 -7.97 -28.20 -4.41
N VAL A 212 -9.04 -27.80 -5.10
CA VAL A 212 -8.91 -26.96 -6.32
C VAL A 212 -8.39 -25.55 -6.03
N VAL A 213 -8.74 -25.00 -4.86
CA VAL A 213 -8.25 -23.69 -4.41
C VAL A 213 -6.80 -23.81 -3.93
N GLN A 214 -6.44 -24.91 -3.25
CA GLN A 214 -5.06 -25.23 -2.91
C GLN A 214 -4.17 -25.30 -4.16
N ARG A 215 -4.59 -26.06 -5.19
CA ARG A 215 -3.88 -26.11 -6.48
C ARG A 215 -3.73 -24.74 -7.15
N PHE A 216 -4.71 -23.85 -7.03
CA PHE A 216 -4.59 -22.47 -7.54
C PHE A 216 -3.49 -21.71 -6.78
N ILE A 217 -3.49 -21.82 -5.46
CA ILE A 217 -2.48 -21.17 -4.60
C ILE A 217 -1.10 -21.73 -4.93
N ASP A 218 -0.93 -23.04 -5.01
CA ASP A 218 0.34 -23.67 -5.36
C ASP A 218 0.80 -23.24 -6.75
N SER A 219 -0.09 -23.21 -7.73
CA SER A 219 0.23 -22.73 -9.07
C SER A 219 0.69 -21.26 -9.06
N TYR A 220 0.06 -20.41 -8.24
CA TYR A 220 0.48 -19.03 -8.06
C TYR A 220 1.87 -18.94 -7.43
N LEU A 221 2.13 -19.72 -6.37
CA LEU A 221 3.44 -19.76 -5.70
C LEU A 221 4.55 -20.21 -6.66
N ASN A 222 4.27 -21.21 -7.51
CA ASN A 222 5.17 -21.65 -8.57
C ASN A 222 5.41 -20.59 -9.66
N SER A 223 4.48 -19.66 -9.85
CA SER A 223 4.61 -18.57 -10.84
C SER A 223 5.43 -17.38 -10.35
N ILE A 224 5.84 -17.35 -9.08
CA ILE A 224 6.59 -16.24 -8.51
C ILE A 224 8.05 -16.32 -8.99
N PRO A 225 8.54 -15.37 -9.80
CA PRO A 225 9.91 -15.41 -10.29
C PRO A 225 10.91 -15.07 -9.17
N GLY A 226 12.12 -15.61 -9.28
CA GLY A 226 13.23 -15.32 -8.36
C GLY A 226 13.49 -16.42 -7.33
N PHE A 227 12.47 -17.19 -6.95
CA PHE A 227 12.68 -18.39 -6.15
C PHE A 227 13.26 -19.52 -6.99
N SER A 228 14.38 -20.11 -6.54
CA SER A 228 14.93 -21.33 -7.18
C SER A 228 14.01 -22.54 -7.01
N VAL A 229 13.31 -22.60 -5.87
CA VAL A 229 12.26 -23.57 -5.56
C VAL A 229 11.07 -22.81 -5.02
N ALA A 230 9.89 -23.05 -5.59
CA ALA A 230 8.68 -22.36 -5.18
C ALA A 230 8.39 -22.58 -3.68
N PRO A 231 7.96 -21.55 -2.92
CA PRO A 231 7.61 -21.72 -1.51
C PRO A 231 6.47 -22.73 -1.34
N THR A 232 6.69 -23.75 -0.51
CA THR A 232 5.66 -24.76 -0.18
C THR A 232 4.78 -24.29 0.98
N PHE A 233 3.63 -24.93 1.17
CA PHE A 233 2.81 -24.70 2.36
C PHE A 233 3.59 -24.90 3.67
N GLU A 234 4.40 -25.94 3.76
CA GLU A 234 5.22 -26.24 4.93
C GLU A 234 6.25 -25.13 5.21
N ALA A 235 6.99 -24.71 4.18
CA ALA A 235 7.95 -23.61 4.29
C ALA A 235 7.26 -22.29 4.71
N LEU A 236 6.09 -21.99 4.11
CA LEU A 236 5.28 -20.82 4.45
C LEU A 236 4.62 -20.92 5.84
N SER A 237 4.49 -22.12 6.40
CA SER A 237 4.00 -22.31 7.78
C SER A 237 5.10 -21.95 8.78
N ASN A 238 6.35 -22.31 8.45
CA ASN A 238 7.50 -22.19 9.35
C ASN A 238 8.31 -20.88 9.19
N SER A 239 8.16 -20.14 8.08
CA SER A 239 8.90 -18.89 7.85
C SER A 239 7.98 -17.69 7.61
N TYR A 240 8.07 -16.70 8.49
CA TYR A 240 7.35 -15.44 8.32
C TYR A 240 7.99 -14.56 7.23
N GLN A 241 9.30 -14.68 7.00
CA GLN A 241 10.02 -13.97 5.94
C GLN A 241 9.55 -14.45 4.56
N LEU A 242 9.42 -15.76 4.36
CA LEU A 242 8.86 -16.31 3.12
C LEU A 242 7.42 -15.81 2.90
N ARG A 243 6.58 -15.81 3.95
CA ARG A 243 5.23 -15.22 3.85
C ARG A 243 5.28 -13.74 3.46
N SER A 244 6.20 -12.96 4.03
CA SER A 244 6.35 -11.53 3.73
C SER A 244 6.78 -11.29 2.28
N LEU A 245 7.71 -12.09 1.75
CA LEU A 245 8.13 -12.02 0.34
C LEU A 245 6.99 -12.39 -0.62
N VAL A 246 6.25 -13.45 -0.34
CA VAL A 246 5.07 -13.83 -1.13
C VAL A 246 4.00 -12.73 -1.08
N ALA A 247 3.77 -12.14 0.11
CA ALA A 247 2.85 -11.01 0.26
C ALA A 247 3.33 -9.79 -0.54
N ALA A 248 4.62 -9.45 -0.48
CA ALA A 248 5.21 -8.35 -1.23
C ALA A 248 4.97 -8.49 -2.74
N TYR A 249 5.23 -9.67 -3.29
CA TYR A 249 4.94 -9.96 -4.70
C TYR A 249 3.44 -9.81 -5.03
N GLY A 250 2.55 -10.29 -4.13
CA GLY A 250 1.12 -10.10 -4.28
C GLY A 250 0.70 -8.64 -4.32
N TYR A 251 1.27 -7.79 -3.46
CA TYR A 251 1.07 -6.34 -3.50
C TYR A 251 1.62 -5.75 -4.80
N ILE A 252 2.84 -6.08 -5.24
CA ILE A 252 3.39 -5.60 -6.52
C ILE A 252 2.41 -5.85 -7.67
N LYS A 253 1.85 -7.06 -7.80
CA LYS A 253 0.86 -7.36 -8.84
C LYS A 253 -0.41 -6.54 -8.72
N PHE A 254 -0.89 -6.35 -7.49
CA PHE A 254 -2.05 -5.51 -7.24
C PHE A 254 -1.81 -4.08 -7.72
N PHE A 255 -0.71 -3.45 -7.33
CA PHE A 255 -0.41 -2.07 -7.70
C PHE A 255 -0.08 -1.90 -9.18
N GLN A 256 0.61 -2.88 -9.80
CA GLN A 256 0.86 -2.89 -11.26
C GLN A 256 -0.44 -2.95 -12.07
N HIS A 257 -1.39 -3.79 -11.66
CA HIS A 257 -2.69 -3.86 -12.31
C HIS A 257 -3.43 -2.52 -12.24
N TYR A 258 -3.51 -1.89 -11.06
CA TYR A 258 -4.20 -0.61 -10.95
C TYR A 258 -3.44 0.53 -11.64
N ARG A 259 -2.10 0.49 -11.70
CA ARG A 259 -1.32 1.41 -12.55
C ARG A 259 -1.80 1.35 -14.00
N GLN A 260 -1.89 0.13 -14.55
CA GLN A 260 -2.33 -0.07 -15.94
C GLN A 260 -3.77 0.41 -16.15
N LEU A 261 -4.68 0.04 -15.23
CA LEU A 261 -6.07 0.48 -15.31
C LEU A 261 -6.23 2.01 -15.29
N TRP A 262 -5.46 2.73 -14.45
CA TRP A 262 -5.53 4.19 -14.42
C TRP A 262 -4.90 4.84 -15.64
N LYS A 263 -3.82 4.26 -16.19
CA LYS A 263 -3.22 4.67 -17.45
C LYS A 263 -4.21 4.52 -18.61
N GLU A 264 -4.90 3.39 -18.71
CA GLU A 264 -5.93 3.15 -19.74
C GLU A 264 -7.15 4.06 -19.57
N ARG A 265 -7.56 4.34 -18.32
CA ARG A 265 -8.79 5.08 -18.03
C ARG A 265 -8.67 6.57 -18.32
N ILE A 266 -7.56 7.20 -17.90
CA ILE A 266 -7.38 8.65 -17.95
C ILE A 266 -5.97 9.08 -18.36
N GLY A 267 -5.12 8.16 -18.82
CA GLY A 267 -3.73 8.48 -19.15
C GLY A 267 -2.83 8.72 -17.93
N PHE A 268 -3.29 8.41 -16.72
CA PHE A 268 -2.56 8.74 -15.49
C PHE A 268 -1.45 7.71 -15.19
N GLU A 269 -0.21 8.19 -15.07
CA GLU A 269 0.93 7.39 -14.64
C GLU A 269 1.22 7.62 -13.15
N GLY A 270 0.94 6.61 -12.33
CA GLY A 270 1.12 6.66 -10.88
C GLY A 270 1.33 5.28 -10.27
N PHE A 271 0.85 5.06 -9.05
CA PHE A 271 0.91 3.78 -8.34
C PHE A 271 2.34 3.28 -8.13
N ASN A 272 3.26 4.17 -7.77
CA ASN A 272 4.59 3.77 -7.27
C ASN A 272 4.45 3.22 -5.84
N LEU A 273 4.89 1.98 -5.61
CA LEU A 273 4.79 1.34 -4.30
C LEU A 273 6.13 1.42 -3.57
N PHE A 274 6.10 1.95 -2.34
CA PHE A 274 7.20 1.90 -1.40
C PHE A 274 6.93 0.85 -0.32
N PHE A 275 7.88 -0.05 -0.12
CA PHE A 275 7.79 -1.07 0.93
C PHE A 275 8.31 -0.48 2.23
N ALA A 276 7.40 -0.09 3.13
CA ALA A 276 7.79 0.50 4.39
C ALA A 276 8.39 -0.57 5.31
N GLY A 277 9.44 -0.19 6.04
CA GLY A 277 10.16 -1.04 6.98
C GLY A 277 11.34 -0.31 7.58
N ASP A 278 11.80 -0.77 8.74
CA ASP A 278 13.03 -0.29 9.36
C ASP A 278 14.14 -1.32 9.07
N PRO A 279 15.03 -1.07 8.10
CA PRO A 279 16.13 -1.97 7.79
C PRO A 279 17.31 -1.84 8.78
N LEU A 280 17.37 -0.76 9.57
CA LEU A 280 18.49 -0.49 10.46
C LEU A 280 18.36 -1.26 11.78
N THR A 281 17.16 -1.29 12.37
CA THR A 281 16.93 -2.00 13.64
C THR A 281 16.52 -3.46 13.44
N ASN A 282 16.24 -3.87 12.21
CA ASN A 282 15.82 -5.24 11.90
C ASN A 282 16.56 -5.77 10.66
N PRO A 283 17.67 -6.50 10.85
CA PRO A 283 18.47 -7.08 9.76
C PRO A 283 17.65 -7.95 8.80
N GLN A 284 16.62 -8.62 9.31
CA GLN A 284 15.75 -9.48 8.49
C GLN A 284 14.92 -8.66 7.48
N ASN A 285 14.59 -7.40 7.80
CA ASN A 285 13.95 -6.50 6.83
C ASN A 285 14.90 -6.14 5.69
N ARG A 286 16.16 -5.85 6.03
CA ARG A 286 17.21 -5.58 5.03
C ARG A 286 17.38 -6.77 4.09
N ASP A 287 17.50 -7.98 4.65
CA ASP A 287 17.67 -9.20 3.85
C ASP A 287 16.51 -9.42 2.88
N MET A 288 15.26 -9.18 3.31
CA MET A 288 14.09 -9.30 2.43
C MET A 288 14.10 -8.25 1.31
N ILE A 289 14.46 -7.00 1.61
CA ILE A 289 14.55 -5.93 0.60
C ILE A 289 15.65 -6.26 -0.42
N GLU A 290 16.81 -6.72 0.05
CA GLU A 290 17.90 -7.17 -0.81
C GLU A 290 17.49 -8.38 -1.67
N GLN A 291 16.75 -9.33 -1.12
CA GLN A 291 16.18 -10.45 -1.88
C GLN A 291 15.21 -9.97 -2.96
N MET A 292 14.30 -9.05 -2.66
CA MET A 292 13.38 -8.47 -3.65
C MET A 292 14.14 -7.75 -4.77
N ALA A 293 15.21 -7.04 -4.44
CA ALA A 293 16.09 -6.41 -5.42
C ALA A 293 16.80 -7.46 -6.31
N LYS A 294 17.34 -8.54 -5.72
CA LYS A 294 17.95 -9.67 -6.44
C LYS A 294 16.95 -10.37 -7.37
N PHE A 295 15.70 -10.53 -6.95
CA PHE A 295 14.63 -11.08 -7.78
C PHE A 295 14.20 -10.13 -8.91
N GLY A 296 14.69 -8.88 -8.93
CA GLY A 296 14.34 -7.89 -9.93
C GLY A 296 12.92 -7.33 -9.78
N TRP A 297 12.24 -7.59 -8.65
CA TRP A 297 10.86 -7.14 -8.41
C TRP A 297 10.74 -5.62 -8.26
N CYS A 298 11.86 -4.94 -8.00
CA CYS A 298 11.93 -3.48 -7.93
C CYS A 298 11.97 -2.80 -9.32
N LYS A 299 12.00 -3.57 -10.42
CA LYS A 299 11.96 -3.02 -11.79
C LYS A 299 10.50 -2.83 -12.24
N ASN A 300 10.19 -1.67 -12.82
CA ASN A 300 8.88 -1.28 -13.34
C ASN A 300 8.52 -2.02 -14.66
N GLY A 301 8.67 -3.35 -14.70
CA GLY A 301 8.28 -4.17 -15.83
C GLY A 301 6.90 -4.80 -15.63
N PRO A 302 6.13 -5.05 -16.71
CA PRO A 302 4.90 -5.83 -16.61
C PRO A 302 5.26 -7.25 -16.18
N ILE A 303 4.85 -7.66 -14.99
CA ILE A 303 5.01 -9.05 -14.56
C ILE A 303 3.68 -9.75 -14.86
N ALA A 304 3.68 -10.70 -15.80
CA ALA A 304 2.50 -11.32 -16.43
C ALA A 304 1.55 -12.07 -15.46
N PHE A 305 0.75 -11.35 -14.66
CA PHE A 305 -0.29 -11.95 -13.81
C PHE A 305 -1.55 -12.32 -14.61
N GLU A 306 -1.91 -11.53 -15.62
CA GLU A 306 -3.09 -11.80 -16.45
C GLU A 306 -2.95 -13.11 -17.24
N THR A 307 -1.75 -13.40 -17.75
CA THR A 307 -1.43 -14.67 -18.42
C THR A 307 -1.57 -15.84 -17.46
N PHE A 308 -1.08 -15.71 -16.21
CA PHE A 308 -1.24 -16.74 -15.18
C PHE A 308 -2.73 -17.02 -14.90
N PHE A 309 -3.50 -15.98 -14.59
CA PHE A 309 -4.91 -16.13 -14.21
C PHE A 309 -5.75 -16.73 -15.34
N THR A 310 -5.54 -16.26 -16.57
CA THR A 310 -6.21 -16.77 -17.77
C THR A 310 -5.82 -18.21 -18.06
N SER A 311 -4.56 -18.60 -17.86
CA SER A 311 -4.11 -19.98 -18.05
C SER A 311 -4.69 -20.95 -17.03
N PHE A 312 -4.82 -20.56 -15.76
CA PHE A 312 -5.34 -21.45 -14.71
C PHE A 312 -6.86 -21.62 -14.81
N VAL A 313 -7.59 -20.52 -15.04
CA VAL A 313 -9.05 -20.54 -15.15
C VAL A 313 -9.51 -21.01 -16.55
N GLY A 314 -8.76 -20.70 -17.60
CA GLY A 314 -9.07 -21.01 -19.00
C GLY A 314 -8.85 -22.46 -19.41
N LYS A 315 -8.11 -23.26 -18.63
CA LYS A 315 -7.91 -24.71 -18.88
C LYS A 315 -9.16 -25.57 -18.68
N GLY A 316 -10.34 -24.97 -18.50
CA GLY A 316 -11.62 -25.66 -18.60
C GLY A 316 -11.81 -26.73 -17.51
N GLU A 317 -11.84 -26.32 -16.24
CA GLU A 317 -12.20 -27.21 -15.13
C GLU A 317 -13.56 -27.87 -15.40
N LYS A 318 -13.55 -29.18 -15.69
CA LYS A 318 -14.74 -29.94 -16.11
C LYS A 318 -15.70 -30.17 -14.94
N SER A 319 -15.17 -30.32 -13.72
CA SER A 319 -15.98 -30.57 -12.54
C SER A 319 -16.87 -29.37 -12.19
N LYS A 320 -18.20 -29.58 -12.21
CA LYS A 320 -19.19 -28.56 -11.80
C LYS A 320 -18.97 -28.11 -10.36
N LYS A 321 -18.58 -29.04 -9.46
CA LYS A 321 -18.22 -28.74 -8.07
C LYS A 321 -17.01 -27.82 -8.00
N ASN A 322 -15.94 -28.13 -8.72
CA ASN A 322 -14.72 -27.31 -8.71
C ASN A 322 -14.97 -25.93 -9.32
N ARG A 323 -15.75 -25.82 -10.41
CA ARG A 323 -16.16 -24.53 -10.97
C ARG A 323 -16.91 -23.66 -9.94
N ARG A 324 -17.81 -24.25 -9.15
CA ARG A 324 -18.49 -23.52 -8.07
C ARG A 324 -17.52 -23.03 -6.99
N LEU A 325 -16.53 -23.85 -6.62
CA LEU A 325 -15.52 -23.48 -5.63
C LEU A 325 -14.57 -22.38 -6.16
N ILE A 326 -14.11 -22.48 -7.40
CA ILE A 326 -13.34 -21.42 -8.08
C ILE A 326 -14.13 -20.11 -8.08
N ARG A 327 -15.43 -20.16 -8.40
CA ARG A 327 -16.28 -18.96 -8.32
C ARG A 327 -16.32 -18.38 -6.92
N LYS A 328 -16.61 -19.20 -5.91
CA LYS A 328 -16.71 -18.75 -4.52
C LYS A 328 -15.41 -18.12 -3.99
N TYR A 329 -14.27 -18.74 -4.24
CA TYR A 329 -12.99 -18.34 -3.62
C TYR A 329 -12.16 -17.37 -4.46
N ILE A 330 -12.23 -17.51 -5.79
CA ILE A 330 -11.34 -16.82 -6.73
C ILE A 330 -12.09 -15.77 -7.53
N LEU A 331 -13.23 -16.12 -8.16
CA LEU A 331 -13.93 -15.22 -9.13
C LEU A 331 -14.98 -14.26 -8.54
N GLY A 332 -15.54 -14.57 -7.37
CA GLY A 332 -16.76 -13.95 -6.86
C GLY A 332 -18.04 -14.45 -7.56
N ASP A 333 -19.20 -14.17 -6.96
CA ASP A 333 -20.51 -14.55 -7.48
C ASP A 333 -20.99 -13.55 -8.55
N ARG A 334 -20.68 -13.82 -9.82
CA ARG A 334 -21.44 -13.31 -10.98
C ARG A 334 -21.73 -14.45 -11.98
N ASN A 335 -22.89 -14.37 -12.62
CA ASN A 335 -23.35 -15.31 -13.65
C ASN A 335 -22.30 -15.50 -14.76
N ALA A 336 -22.05 -16.76 -15.11
CA ALA A 336 -20.86 -17.22 -15.82
C ALA A 336 -20.85 -17.05 -17.34
N ASN A 337 -21.74 -16.23 -17.90
CA ASN A 337 -21.84 -16.05 -19.36
C ASN A 337 -20.88 -14.98 -19.90
N ASN A 338 -19.88 -14.57 -19.12
CA ASN A 338 -19.01 -13.45 -19.46
C ASN A 338 -17.54 -13.75 -19.16
N SER A 339 -17.06 -14.94 -19.53
CA SER A 339 -15.63 -15.30 -19.53
C SER A 339 -14.77 -14.38 -20.43
N ARG A 340 -15.39 -13.56 -21.29
CA ARG A 340 -14.76 -12.44 -22.03
C ARG A 340 -14.84 -11.08 -21.32
N ALA A 341 -15.49 -10.97 -20.17
CA ALA A 341 -15.64 -9.72 -19.40
C ALA A 341 -14.85 -9.69 -18.08
N ILE A 342 -13.94 -10.65 -17.90
CA ILE A 342 -12.87 -10.56 -16.89
C ILE A 342 -12.13 -9.25 -17.23
N LEU A 343 -12.07 -8.29 -16.29
CA LEU A 343 -11.55 -6.91 -16.45
C LEU A 343 -12.58 -5.77 -16.69
N ARG A 344 -13.89 -5.97 -16.50
CA ARG A 344 -14.83 -4.82 -16.45
C ARG A 344 -14.92 -4.15 -15.07
N ASN A 345 -14.18 -3.04 -14.98
CA ASN A 345 -14.51 -1.73 -14.41
C ASN A 345 -15.45 -1.68 -13.17
N PRO A 346 -14.92 -1.64 -11.93
CA PRO A 346 -15.73 -1.49 -10.72
C PRO A 346 -16.33 -0.09 -10.49
N GLY A 347 -16.00 0.90 -11.34
CA GLY A 347 -16.40 2.31 -11.14
C GLY A 347 -17.57 2.81 -11.98
N ALA A 348 -18.12 2.01 -12.91
CA ALA A 348 -19.28 2.41 -13.72
C ALA A 348 -20.60 2.21 -12.93
N GLY A 349 -20.72 2.85 -11.77
CA GLY A 349 -22.00 3.09 -11.14
C GLY A 349 -22.80 4.05 -12.02
N LYS A 350 -23.97 3.60 -12.48
CA LYS A 350 -24.92 4.37 -13.30
C LYS A 350 -25.06 5.80 -12.76
N ARG A 351 -24.73 6.79 -13.58
CA ARG A 351 -25.35 8.12 -13.47
C ARG A 351 -26.85 7.88 -13.60
N ARG A 352 -27.59 7.89 -12.49
CA ARG A 352 -29.02 8.12 -12.53
C ARG A 352 -29.19 9.61 -12.84
N THR A 353 -29.60 9.89 -14.07
CA THR A 353 -30.22 11.15 -14.43
C THR A 353 -31.52 11.28 -13.63
N ALA A 354 -31.59 12.31 -12.80
CA ALA A 354 -32.79 13.05 -12.47
C ALA A 354 -32.35 14.50 -12.29
#